data_AF-A0A432GUF6-F1
#
_entry.id   AF-A0A432GUF6-F1
#
_cell.length_a   1.000
_cell.length_b   1.000
_cell.length_c   1.000
_cell.angle_alpha   90.00
_cell.angle_beta   90.00
_cell.angle_gamma   90.00
#
_symmetry.space_group_name_H-M   'P 1'
#
loop_
_entity.id
_entity.type
_entity.pdbx_description
1 polymer ?
#
loop_
_entity_poly.entity_id
_entity_poly.type
_entity_poly.pdbx_seq_one_letter_code
_entity_poly.pdbx_strand_id
1 'polypeptide(L)'
;MNIDSINYTLILYTAFCILLGIFFCWFYQKKMISTQSQEIDALGESLNELLKKYDTILADKIELDKQFAILKQDANRIPEIEEELKFQQKQFSTLQVLNATLEERLESKENESREKLKFLEEAKKLMGTEFENLSAKIFTSKSKQFVEENKNSIQNLLTPIQTKMKEFQEKVEKFHLEDETGRASIKVEFEHLKEVNTNLSQDAQNLTTALLGDSKQQGDWGEMILEKCLQNAGLIEGEHYQKQTQIKTDDGTQLRPDVIIKLPNVSHFKLARKCGFV
;
A
#
# COMPACT_ATOMS: atom_id res chain seq x y z
N MET A 1 -45.98 0.02 118.07
CA MET A 1 -47.05 -0.45 117.15
C MET A 1 -46.36 -0.91 115.88
N ASN A 2 -46.78 -2.08 115.41
CA ASN A 2 -46.07 -2.99 114.51
C ASN A 2 -45.39 -2.36 113.29
N ILE A 3 -44.18 -2.86 113.01
CA ILE A 3 -43.59 -2.90 111.68
C ILE A 3 -44.34 -4.01 110.94
N ASP A 4 -45.53 -3.70 110.42
CA ASP A 4 -46.27 -4.62 109.55
C ASP A 4 -45.89 -4.33 108.09
N SER A 5 -45.16 -5.31 107.54
CA SER A 5 -44.79 -5.53 106.13
C SER A 5 -44.41 -4.29 105.31
N ILE A 6 -43.10 -4.05 105.19
CA ILE A 6 -42.57 -3.50 103.93
C ILE A 6 -43.09 -4.41 102.81
N ASN A 7 -44.02 -3.90 102.01
CA ASN A 7 -44.60 -4.63 100.88
C ASN A 7 -43.53 -4.74 99.79
N TYR A 8 -42.61 -5.69 99.96
CA TYR A 8 -41.58 -6.05 98.98
C TYR A 8 -42.18 -6.34 97.61
N THR A 9 -43.43 -6.81 97.57
CA THR A 9 -44.24 -6.97 96.36
C THR A 9 -44.42 -5.65 95.60
N LEU A 10 -44.75 -4.54 96.28
CA LEU A 10 -44.96 -3.23 95.66
C LEU A 10 -43.67 -2.63 95.08
N ILE A 11 -42.54 -2.77 95.79
CA ILE A 11 -41.22 -2.32 95.32
C ILE A 11 -40.76 -3.15 94.11
N LEU A 12 -41.09 -4.44 94.08
CA LEU A 12 -40.76 -5.33 92.97
C LEU A 12 -41.61 -5.00 91.72
N TYR A 13 -42.88 -4.61 91.90
CA TYR A 13 -43.72 -4.12 90.79
C TYR A 13 -43.25 -2.77 90.23
N THR A 14 -42.85 -1.81 91.06
CA THR A 14 -42.34 -0.51 90.57
C THR A 14 -41.00 -0.67 89.85
N ALA A 15 -40.10 -1.50 90.36
CA ALA A 15 -38.84 -1.84 89.68
C ALA A 15 -39.10 -2.54 88.33
N PHE A 16 -40.08 -3.45 88.27
CA PHE A 16 -40.47 -4.11 87.02
C PHE A 16 -41.04 -3.13 85.98
N CYS A 17 -41.89 -2.17 86.40
CA CYS A 17 -42.41 -1.13 85.52
C CYS A 17 -41.31 -0.21 84.97
N ILE A 18 -40.32 0.15 85.80
CA ILE A 18 -39.17 0.96 85.36
C ILE A 18 -38.31 0.18 84.35
N LEU A 19 -38.04 -1.11 84.62
CA LEU A 19 -37.30 -1.97 83.70
C LEU A 19 -38.03 -2.16 82.37
N LEU A 20 -39.35 -2.33 82.39
CA LEU A 20 -40.17 -2.37 81.18
C LEU A 20 -40.10 -1.05 80.41
N GLY A 21 -40.18 0.09 81.10
CA GLY A 21 -40.06 1.42 80.47
C GLY A 21 -38.71 1.62 79.78
N ILE A 22 -37.61 1.23 80.44
CA ILE A 22 -36.26 1.27 79.88
C ILE A 22 -36.15 0.31 78.68
N PHE A 23 -36.71 -0.90 78.77
CA PHE A 23 -36.73 -1.86 77.68
C PHE A 23 -37.50 -1.34 76.46
N PHE A 24 -38.68 -0.75 76.66
CA PHE A 24 -39.46 -0.14 75.60
C PHE A 24 -38.73 1.05 74.96
N CYS A 25 -38.12 1.92 75.77
CA CYS A 25 -37.35 3.07 75.27
C CYS A 25 -36.15 2.60 74.43
N TRP A 26 -35.39 1.62 74.94
CA TRP A 26 -34.29 0.99 74.20
C TRP A 26 -34.76 0.34 72.91
N PHE A 27 -35.90 -0.36 72.93
CA PHE A 27 -36.48 -1.01 71.76
C PHE A 27 -36.92 0.01 70.68
N TYR A 28 -37.59 1.10 71.09
CA TYR A 28 -38.00 2.17 70.18
C TYR A 28 -36.79 2.90 69.58
N GLN A 29 -35.79 3.21 70.40
CA GLN A 29 -34.57 3.90 69.95
C GLN A 29 -33.74 3.00 69.03
N LYS A 30 -33.60 1.72 69.35
CA LYS A 30 -32.94 0.72 68.50
C LYS A 30 -33.64 0.55 67.17
N LYS A 31 -34.99 0.54 67.17
CA LYS A 31 -35.78 0.47 65.94
C LYS A 31 -35.54 1.69 65.06
N MET A 32 -35.59 2.90 65.63
CA MET A 32 -35.36 4.15 64.89
C MET A 32 -33.93 4.26 64.33
N ILE A 33 -32.92 3.87 65.12
CA ILE A 33 -31.52 3.80 64.69
C ILE A 33 -31.37 2.78 63.55
N SER A 34 -32.05 1.63 63.61
CA SER A 34 -31.99 0.63 62.55
C SER A 34 -32.61 1.12 61.24
N THR A 35 -33.72 1.88 61.28
CA THR A 35 -34.33 2.45 60.08
C THR A 35 -33.44 3.52 59.46
N GLN A 36 -32.86 4.41 60.28
CA GLN A 36 -31.92 5.43 59.79
C GLN A 36 -30.63 4.82 59.24
N SER A 37 -30.12 3.75 59.86
CA SER A 37 -28.97 3.00 59.33
C SER A 37 -29.27 2.41 57.95
N GLN A 38 -30.47 1.82 57.77
CA GLN A 38 -30.89 1.27 56.47
C GLN A 38 -31.01 2.34 55.38
N GLU A 39 -31.50 3.54 55.72
CA GLU A 39 -31.56 4.66 54.76
C GLU A 39 -30.17 5.17 54.39
N ILE A 40 -29.24 5.24 55.34
CA ILE A 40 -27.84 5.63 55.09
C ILE A 40 -27.15 4.58 54.20
N ASP A 41 -27.38 3.29 54.46
CA ASP A 41 -26.83 2.19 53.68
C ASP A 41 -27.38 2.22 52.23
N ALA A 42 -28.71 2.42 52.07
CA ALA A 42 -29.34 2.55 50.76
C ALA A 42 -28.86 3.80 49.98
N LEU A 43 -28.66 4.93 50.67
CA LEU A 43 -28.11 6.13 50.06
C LEU A 43 -26.65 5.89 49.62
N GLY A 44 -25.86 5.19 50.45
CA GLY A 44 -24.49 4.77 50.13
C GLY A 44 -24.40 3.84 48.92
N GLU A 45 -25.33 2.90 48.78
CA GLU A 45 -25.43 2.03 47.60
C GLU A 45 -25.75 2.83 46.33
N SER A 46 -26.73 3.74 46.39
CA SER A 46 -27.09 4.58 45.23
C SER A 46 -25.95 5.51 44.80
N LEU A 47 -25.18 6.04 45.75
CA LEU A 47 -24.03 6.90 45.49
C LEU A 47 -22.88 6.11 44.85
N ASN A 48 -22.63 4.88 45.32
CA ASN A 48 -21.67 3.97 44.68
C ASN A 48 -22.10 3.58 43.27
N GLU A 49 -23.40 3.39 43.02
CA GLU A 49 -23.91 3.10 41.67
C GLU A 49 -23.74 4.31 40.72
N LEU A 50 -24.01 5.53 41.21
CA LEU A 50 -23.75 6.77 40.48
C LEU A 50 -22.27 6.96 40.16
N LEU A 51 -21.38 6.66 41.11
CA LEU A 51 -19.94 6.78 40.93
C LEU A 51 -19.43 5.78 39.87
N LYS A 52 -19.92 4.53 39.90
CA LYS A 52 -19.64 3.56 38.83
C LYS A 52 -20.09 4.04 37.46
N LYS A 53 -21.30 4.62 37.36
CA LYS A 53 -21.81 5.18 36.09
C LYS A 53 -20.96 6.35 35.59
N TYR A 54 -20.49 7.21 36.50
CA TYR A 54 -19.59 8.30 36.15
C TYR A 54 -18.26 7.78 35.58
N ASP A 55 -17.66 6.78 36.24
CA ASP A 55 -16.41 6.17 35.79
C ASP A 55 -16.55 5.49 34.41
N THR A 56 -17.67 4.80 34.16
CA THR A 56 -17.94 4.21 32.84
C THR A 56 -18.09 5.27 31.76
N ILE A 57 -18.83 6.35 32.03
CA ILE A 57 -19.01 7.45 31.05
C ILE A 57 -17.68 8.13 30.76
N LEU A 58 -16.81 8.28 31.76
CA LEU A 58 -15.49 8.86 31.59
C LEU A 58 -14.60 7.96 30.72
N ALA A 59 -14.65 6.65 30.93
CA ALA A 59 -13.95 5.68 30.08
C ALA A 59 -14.45 5.74 28.63
N ASP A 60 -15.77 5.74 28.42
CA ASP A 60 -16.39 5.81 27.09
C ASP A 60 -16.01 7.11 26.36
N LYS A 61 -15.98 8.24 27.07
CA LYS A 61 -15.55 9.53 26.51
C LYS A 61 -14.11 9.48 26.04
N ILE A 62 -13.20 8.91 26.83
CA ILE A 62 -11.79 8.77 26.45
C ILE A 62 -11.66 7.87 25.21
N GLU A 63 -12.45 6.81 25.13
CA GLU A 63 -12.45 5.93 23.97
C GLU A 63 -12.97 6.64 22.71
N LEU A 64 -14.04 7.43 22.84
CA LEU A 64 -14.60 8.21 21.75
C LEU A 64 -13.61 9.28 21.25
N ASP A 65 -12.94 9.98 22.15
CA ASP A 65 -11.92 10.98 21.79
C ASP A 65 -10.74 10.34 21.03
N LYS A 66 -10.35 9.11 21.38
CA LYS A 66 -9.34 8.34 20.64
C LYS A 66 -9.82 7.99 19.23
N GLN A 67 -11.06 7.52 19.07
CA GLN A 67 -11.63 7.21 17.76
C GLN A 67 -11.72 8.47 16.89
N PHE A 68 -12.12 9.60 17.47
CA PHE A 68 -12.20 10.87 16.77
C PHE A 68 -10.83 11.38 16.30
N ALA A 69 -9.79 11.19 17.11
CA ALA A 69 -8.42 11.53 16.71
C ALA A 69 -7.94 10.71 15.50
N ILE A 70 -8.23 9.41 15.48
CA ILE A 70 -7.90 8.52 14.35
C ILE A 70 -8.67 8.94 13.10
N LEU A 71 -9.98 9.13 13.20
CA LEU A 71 -10.81 9.55 12.06
C LEU A 71 -10.37 10.90 11.49
N LYS A 72 -9.98 11.84 12.35
CA LYS A 72 -9.47 13.14 11.91
C LYS A 72 -8.12 13.01 11.19
N GLN A 73 -7.26 12.11 11.65
CA GLN A 73 -6.00 11.81 10.99
C GLN A 73 -6.23 11.18 9.61
N ASP A 74 -7.13 10.21 9.51
CA ASP A 74 -7.46 9.57 8.23
C ASP A 74 -8.12 10.57 7.26
N ALA A 75 -9.01 11.42 7.75
CA ALA A 75 -9.61 12.50 6.96
C ALA A 75 -8.55 13.47 6.38
N ASN A 76 -7.47 13.72 7.12
CA ASN A 76 -6.36 14.55 6.63
C ASN A 76 -5.47 13.85 5.60
N ARG A 77 -5.46 12.50 5.55
CA ARG A 77 -4.68 11.73 4.56
C ARG A 77 -5.39 11.59 3.22
N ILE A 78 -6.72 11.64 3.21
CA ILE A 78 -7.53 11.60 1.98
C ILE A 78 -7.07 12.64 0.93
N PRO A 79 -6.92 13.95 1.24
CA PRO A 79 -6.53 14.93 0.25
C PRO A 79 -5.13 14.69 -0.33
N GLU A 80 -4.19 14.20 0.48
CA GLU A 80 -2.83 13.88 0.03
C GLU A 80 -2.84 12.70 -0.96
N ILE A 81 -3.65 11.66 -0.67
CA ILE A 81 -3.83 10.52 -1.57
C ILE A 81 -4.56 10.94 -2.86
N GLU A 82 -5.58 11.80 -2.76
CA GLU A 82 -6.29 12.32 -3.93
C GLU A 82 -5.38 13.15 -4.85
N GLU A 83 -4.45 13.91 -4.27
CA GLU A 83 -3.48 14.70 -5.02
C GLU A 83 -2.46 13.79 -5.73
N GLU A 84 -1.92 12.79 -5.03
CA GLU A 84 -1.02 11.81 -5.61
C GLU A 84 -1.70 11.01 -6.73
N LEU A 85 -2.95 10.57 -6.52
CA LEU A 85 -3.72 9.84 -7.52
C LEU A 85 -3.96 10.69 -8.78
N LYS A 86 -4.31 11.98 -8.61
CA LYS A 86 -4.42 12.92 -9.75
C LYS A 86 -3.10 13.10 -10.47
N PHE A 87 -2.00 13.19 -9.74
CA PHE A 87 -0.67 13.33 -10.31
C PHE A 87 -0.29 12.09 -11.13
N GLN A 88 -0.46 10.90 -10.58
CA GLN A 88 -0.22 9.62 -11.28
C GLN A 88 -1.12 9.46 -12.51
N GLN A 89 -2.40 9.81 -12.41
CA GLN A 89 -3.32 9.74 -13.55
C GLN A 89 -2.91 10.68 -14.68
N LYS A 90 -2.34 11.86 -14.37
CA LYS A 90 -1.78 12.78 -15.35
C LYS A 90 -0.50 12.24 -16.00
N GLN A 91 0.36 11.57 -15.23
CA GLN A 91 1.54 10.91 -15.79
C GLN A 91 1.14 9.77 -16.74
N PHE A 92 0.18 8.94 -16.32
CA PHE A 92 -0.32 7.84 -17.13
C PHE A 92 -0.92 8.33 -18.45
N SER A 93 -1.74 9.38 -18.44
CA SER A 93 -2.30 9.93 -19.67
C SER A 93 -1.23 10.51 -20.59
N THR A 94 -0.19 11.14 -20.03
CA THR A 94 0.95 11.65 -20.81
C THR A 94 1.73 10.50 -21.46
N LEU A 95 2.00 9.43 -20.71
CA LEU A 95 2.68 8.24 -21.22
C LEU A 95 1.86 7.53 -22.30
N GLN A 96 0.53 7.48 -22.15
CA GLN A 96 -0.35 6.88 -23.14
C GLN A 96 -0.33 7.66 -24.46
N VAL A 97 -0.37 9.01 -24.40
CA VAL A 97 -0.23 9.86 -25.59
C VAL A 97 1.14 9.67 -26.22
N LEU A 98 2.21 9.64 -25.43
CA LEU A 98 3.56 9.43 -25.94
C LEU A 98 3.68 8.09 -26.67
N ASN A 99 3.17 7.01 -26.10
CA ASN A 99 3.16 5.70 -26.75
C ASN A 99 2.41 5.72 -28.08
N ALA A 100 1.21 6.30 -28.14
CA ALA A 100 0.46 6.42 -29.38
C ALA A 100 1.24 7.21 -30.46
N THR A 101 1.90 8.31 -30.08
CA THR A 101 2.72 9.08 -31.03
C THR A 101 3.97 8.33 -31.49
N LEU A 102 4.57 7.51 -30.62
CA LEU A 102 5.73 6.69 -30.97
C LEU A 102 5.32 5.55 -31.92
N GLU A 103 4.18 4.90 -31.67
CA GLU A 103 3.61 3.87 -32.54
C GLU A 103 3.33 4.43 -33.95
N GLU A 104 2.67 5.59 -34.05
CA GLU A 104 2.40 6.26 -35.33
C GLU A 104 3.70 6.60 -36.07
N ARG A 105 4.70 7.12 -35.35
CA ARG A 105 6.00 7.48 -35.94
C ARG A 105 6.76 6.26 -36.43
N LEU A 106 6.66 5.14 -35.72
CA LEU A 106 7.27 3.87 -36.10
C LEU A 106 6.61 3.33 -37.36
N GLU A 107 5.27 3.29 -37.40
CA GLU A 107 4.52 2.85 -38.59
C GLU A 107 4.82 3.72 -39.81
N SER A 108 4.88 5.05 -39.62
CA SER A 108 5.28 5.99 -40.68
C SER A 108 6.68 5.69 -41.20
N LYS A 109 7.64 5.41 -40.31
CA LYS A 109 9.02 5.07 -40.70
C LYS A 109 9.14 3.73 -41.40
N GLU A 110 8.39 2.73 -40.97
CA GLU A 110 8.34 1.43 -41.65
C GLU A 110 7.73 1.55 -43.06
N ASN A 111 6.67 2.35 -43.23
CA ASN A 111 6.10 2.63 -44.53
C ASN A 111 7.09 3.38 -45.44
N GLU A 112 7.76 4.41 -44.93
CA GLU A 112 8.80 5.15 -45.67
C GLU A 112 9.95 4.22 -46.11
N SER A 113 10.42 3.33 -45.23
CA SER A 113 11.46 2.34 -45.57
C SER A 113 10.97 1.38 -46.65
N ARG A 114 9.75 0.85 -46.51
CA ARG A 114 9.14 -0.06 -47.48
C ARG A 114 9.00 0.57 -48.87
N GLU A 115 8.57 1.83 -48.94
CA GLU A 115 8.48 2.57 -50.21
C GLU A 115 9.85 2.80 -50.84
N LYS A 116 10.85 3.18 -50.04
CA LYS A 116 12.24 3.32 -50.51
C LYS A 116 12.79 2.01 -51.06
N LEU A 117 12.54 0.88 -50.40
CA LEU A 117 12.97 -0.43 -50.89
C LEU A 117 12.32 -0.78 -52.23
N LYS A 118 11.00 -0.58 -52.36
CA LYS A 118 10.30 -0.79 -53.64
C LYS A 118 10.88 0.08 -54.75
N PHE A 119 11.12 1.36 -54.46
CA PHE A 119 11.71 2.29 -55.42
C PHE A 119 13.12 1.85 -55.86
N LEU A 120 13.96 1.40 -54.91
CA LEU A 120 15.29 0.88 -55.21
C LEU A 120 15.24 -0.39 -56.07
N GLU A 121 14.29 -1.28 -55.81
CA GLU A 121 14.10 -2.51 -56.58
C GLU A 121 13.62 -2.23 -58.01
N GLU A 122 12.67 -1.31 -58.17
CA GLU A 122 12.21 -0.83 -59.48
C GLU A 122 13.35 -0.13 -60.25
N ALA A 123 14.12 0.74 -59.58
CA ALA A 123 15.28 1.40 -60.17
C ALA A 123 16.33 0.37 -60.62
N LYS A 124 16.61 -0.65 -59.80
CA LYS A 124 17.52 -1.75 -60.16
C LYS A 124 17.06 -2.49 -61.41
N LYS A 125 15.76 -2.79 -61.51
CA LYS A 125 15.18 -3.47 -62.67
C LYS A 125 15.28 -2.60 -63.93
N LEU A 126 14.90 -1.32 -63.82
CA LEU A 126 14.95 -0.38 -64.94
C LEU A 126 16.38 -0.16 -65.43
N MET A 127 17.34 0.02 -64.52
CA MET A 127 18.76 0.09 -64.86
C MET A 127 19.26 -1.19 -65.54
N GLY A 128 18.80 -2.37 -65.08
CA GLY A 128 19.09 -3.64 -65.74
C GLY A 128 18.60 -3.68 -67.19
N THR A 129 17.34 -3.27 -67.44
CA THR A 129 16.77 -3.23 -68.78
C THR A 129 17.40 -2.18 -69.68
N GLU A 130 17.69 -0.98 -69.16
CA GLU A 130 18.38 0.06 -69.92
C GLU A 130 19.81 -0.35 -70.24
N PHE A 131 20.48 -1.08 -69.34
CA PHE A 131 21.80 -1.63 -69.60
C PHE A 131 21.77 -2.69 -70.71
N GLU A 132 20.80 -3.61 -70.70
CA GLU A 132 20.62 -4.60 -71.76
C GLU A 132 20.35 -3.92 -73.11
N ASN A 133 19.44 -2.94 -73.13
CA ASN A 133 19.10 -2.18 -74.33
C ASN A 133 20.29 -1.38 -74.86
N LEU A 134 21.00 -0.66 -73.99
CA LEU A 134 22.19 0.11 -74.37
C LEU A 134 23.30 -0.81 -74.87
N SER A 135 23.52 -1.94 -74.22
CA SER A 135 24.50 -2.95 -74.65
C SER A 135 24.13 -3.49 -76.03
N ALA A 136 22.88 -3.92 -76.25
CA ALA A 136 22.41 -4.38 -77.55
C ALA A 136 22.52 -3.31 -78.65
N LYS A 137 22.21 -2.05 -78.32
CA LYS A 137 22.31 -0.92 -79.24
C LYS A 137 23.76 -0.55 -79.57
N ILE A 138 24.66 -0.57 -78.58
CA ILE A 138 26.11 -0.39 -78.79
C ILE A 138 26.67 -1.52 -79.63
N PHE A 139 26.36 -2.78 -79.31
CA PHE A 139 26.82 -3.93 -80.08
C PHE A 139 26.31 -3.90 -81.54
N THR A 140 25.05 -3.56 -81.79
CA THR A 140 24.49 -3.49 -83.15
C THR A 140 24.98 -2.27 -83.94
N SER A 141 25.04 -1.09 -83.31
CA SER A 141 25.56 0.14 -83.93
C SER A 141 27.03 0.04 -84.26
N LYS A 142 27.83 -0.54 -83.36
CA LYS A 142 29.27 -0.70 -83.57
C LYS A 142 29.58 -1.89 -84.46
N SER A 143 28.87 -3.02 -84.40
CA SER A 143 29.06 -4.16 -85.32
C SER A 143 28.84 -3.77 -86.79
N LYS A 144 27.87 -2.88 -87.08
CA LYS A 144 27.72 -2.29 -88.43
C LYS A 144 28.87 -1.36 -88.86
N GLN A 145 29.65 -0.86 -87.91
CA GLN A 145 30.77 0.07 -88.10
C GLN A 145 32.16 -0.62 -87.96
N PHE A 146 32.21 -1.92 -87.60
CA PHE A 146 33.40 -2.67 -87.16
C PHE A 146 33.56 -3.99 -87.91
N VAL A 147 34.11 -3.97 -89.12
CA VAL A 147 34.57 -5.21 -89.77
C VAL A 147 36.03 -5.55 -89.45
N GLU A 148 36.88 -4.66 -88.90
CA GLU A 148 38.32 -5.01 -88.84
C GLU A 148 39.05 -5.09 -87.48
N GLU A 149 38.83 -4.31 -86.39
CA GLU A 149 39.96 -4.23 -85.40
C GLU A 149 39.80 -4.23 -83.86
N ASN A 150 38.65 -4.23 -83.16
CA ASN A 150 38.74 -3.79 -81.73
C ASN A 150 37.84 -4.49 -80.69
N LYS A 151 38.12 -5.76 -80.40
CA LYS A 151 37.54 -6.52 -79.27
C LYS A 151 37.95 -5.94 -77.90
N ASN A 152 39.18 -5.41 -77.79
CA ASN A 152 39.73 -4.87 -76.53
C ASN A 152 39.09 -3.54 -76.10
N SER A 153 38.71 -2.67 -77.04
CA SER A 153 38.06 -1.39 -76.70
C SER A 153 36.65 -1.56 -76.14
N ILE A 154 35.92 -2.60 -76.56
CA ILE A 154 34.58 -2.92 -76.03
C ILE A 154 34.69 -3.43 -74.59
N GLN A 155 35.67 -4.29 -74.31
CA GLN A 155 35.94 -4.78 -72.96
C GLN A 155 36.22 -3.60 -72.01
N ASN A 156 37.06 -2.64 -72.42
CA ASN A 156 37.44 -1.49 -71.60
C ASN A 156 36.28 -0.52 -71.31
N LEU A 157 35.24 -0.47 -72.16
CA LEU A 157 34.05 0.36 -71.94
C LEU A 157 32.97 -0.33 -71.09
N LEU A 158 32.82 -1.64 -71.21
CA LEU A 158 31.83 -2.42 -70.44
C LEU A 158 32.30 -2.70 -69.01
N THR A 159 33.61 -2.85 -68.79
CA THR A 159 34.17 -3.17 -67.47
C THR A 159 33.76 -2.16 -66.39
N PRO A 160 33.87 -0.83 -66.59
CA PRO A 160 33.47 0.16 -65.59
C PRO A 160 31.99 0.08 -65.21
N ILE A 161 31.11 -0.23 -66.17
CA ILE A 161 29.67 -0.33 -65.93
C ILE A 161 29.34 -1.60 -65.16
N GLN A 162 29.94 -2.74 -65.53
CA GLN A 162 29.80 -3.98 -64.76
C GLN A 162 30.29 -3.80 -63.32
N THR A 163 31.43 -3.13 -63.12
CA THR A 163 31.95 -2.84 -61.78
C THR A 163 30.98 -1.96 -61.00
N LYS A 164 30.44 -0.89 -61.60
CA LYS A 164 29.47 0.00 -60.93
C LYS A 164 28.14 -0.69 -60.62
N MET A 165 27.67 -1.58 -61.50
CA MET A 165 26.46 -2.38 -61.27
C MET A 165 26.67 -3.35 -60.10
N LYS A 166 27.84 -3.98 -60.03
CA LYS A 166 28.22 -4.87 -58.93
C LYS A 166 28.34 -4.11 -57.60
N GLU A 167 29.01 -2.96 -57.59
CA GLU A 167 29.08 -2.07 -56.42
C GLU A 167 27.69 -1.62 -55.95
N PHE A 168 26.79 -1.30 -56.88
CA PHE A 168 25.41 -0.93 -56.54
C PHE A 168 24.64 -2.11 -55.94
N GLN A 169 24.77 -3.30 -56.54
CA GLN A 169 24.11 -4.51 -56.06
C GLN A 169 24.58 -4.88 -54.65
N GLU A 170 25.89 -4.83 -54.40
CA GLU A 170 26.48 -5.03 -53.06
C GLU A 170 25.97 -3.98 -52.06
N LYS A 171 25.81 -2.72 -52.48
CA LYS A 171 25.33 -1.64 -51.60
C LYS A 171 23.84 -1.78 -51.26
N VAL A 172 23.02 -2.24 -52.20
CA VAL A 172 21.60 -2.55 -51.97
C VAL A 172 21.45 -3.75 -51.03
N GLU A 173 22.22 -4.81 -51.26
CA GLU A 173 22.20 -6.01 -50.41
C GLU A 173 22.66 -5.68 -48.98
N LYS A 174 23.70 -4.85 -48.85
CA LYS A 174 24.14 -4.33 -47.54
C LYS A 174 23.06 -3.48 -46.85
N PHE A 175 22.37 -2.61 -47.60
CA PHE A 175 21.28 -1.79 -47.04
C PHE A 175 20.11 -2.64 -46.54
N HIS A 176 19.73 -3.69 -47.27
CA HIS A 176 18.71 -4.63 -46.79
C HIS A 176 19.10 -5.32 -45.48
N LEU A 177 20.37 -5.72 -45.38
CA LEU A 177 20.88 -6.40 -44.19
C LEU A 177 20.96 -5.45 -42.98
N GLU A 178 21.34 -4.19 -43.21
CA GLU A 178 21.30 -3.12 -42.19
C GLU A 178 19.86 -2.74 -41.80
N ASP A 179 18.90 -2.70 -42.73
CA ASP A 179 17.48 -2.44 -42.44
C ASP A 179 16.83 -3.59 -41.65
N GLU A 180 17.07 -4.84 -42.03
CA GLU A 180 16.56 -6.01 -41.28
C GLU A 180 17.11 -6.06 -39.86
N THR A 181 18.41 -5.82 -39.68
CA THR A 181 19.02 -5.75 -38.34
C THR A 181 18.52 -4.56 -37.53
N GLY A 182 18.35 -3.40 -38.16
CA GLY A 182 17.71 -2.23 -37.55
C GLY A 182 16.29 -2.53 -37.07
N ARG A 183 15.46 -3.17 -37.90
CA ARG A 183 14.08 -3.55 -37.56
C ARG A 183 14.04 -4.60 -36.44
N ALA A 184 14.96 -5.56 -36.44
CA ALA A 184 15.09 -6.51 -35.34
C ALA A 184 15.43 -5.81 -34.02
N SER A 185 16.35 -4.84 -34.03
CA SER A 185 16.72 -4.08 -32.82
C SER A 185 15.54 -3.25 -32.27
N ILE A 186 14.78 -2.60 -33.15
CA ILE A 186 13.61 -1.80 -32.77
C ILE A 186 12.52 -2.70 -32.17
N LYS A 187 12.32 -3.89 -32.75
CA LYS A 187 11.36 -4.86 -32.22
C LYS A 187 11.73 -5.33 -30.82
N VAL A 188 13.01 -5.60 -30.56
CA VAL A 188 13.50 -5.96 -29.22
C VAL A 188 13.27 -4.83 -28.22
N GLU A 189 13.57 -3.59 -28.60
CA GLU A 189 13.35 -2.42 -27.73
C GLU A 189 11.86 -2.21 -27.44
N PHE A 190 11.00 -2.47 -28.43
CA PHE A 190 9.54 -2.42 -28.26
C PHE A 190 9.02 -3.53 -27.33
N GLU A 191 9.51 -4.76 -27.49
CA GLU A 191 9.17 -5.87 -26.59
C GLU A 191 9.60 -5.57 -25.14
N HIS A 192 10.80 -4.99 -24.97
CA HIS A 192 11.29 -4.53 -23.66
C HIS A 192 10.43 -3.39 -23.08
N LEU A 193 10.08 -2.38 -23.87
CA LEU A 193 9.18 -1.30 -23.45
C LEU A 193 7.80 -1.83 -23.05
N LYS A 194 7.27 -2.80 -23.80
CA LYS A 194 6.00 -3.45 -23.49
C LYS A 194 6.08 -4.21 -22.18
N GLU A 195 7.16 -4.95 -21.93
CA GLU A 195 7.42 -5.66 -20.68
C GLU A 195 7.48 -4.69 -19.49
N VAL A 196 8.25 -3.60 -19.61
CA VAL A 196 8.33 -2.55 -18.58
C VAL A 196 6.96 -1.95 -18.30
N ASN A 197 6.15 -1.68 -19.34
CA ASN A 197 4.82 -1.12 -19.18
C ASN A 197 3.86 -2.10 -18.48
N THR A 198 3.94 -3.40 -18.81
CA THR A 198 3.16 -4.43 -18.11
C THR A 198 3.57 -4.58 -16.64
N ASN A 199 4.87 -4.54 -16.34
CA ASN A 199 5.36 -4.58 -14.97
C ASN A 199 4.93 -3.34 -14.19
N LEU A 200 5.03 -2.14 -14.78
CA LEU A 200 4.59 -0.90 -14.16
C LEU A 200 3.07 -0.89 -13.90
N SER A 201 2.28 -1.43 -14.83
CA SER A 201 0.83 -1.58 -14.65
C SER A 201 0.51 -2.55 -13.50
N GLN A 202 1.24 -3.66 -13.41
CA GLN A 202 1.10 -4.62 -12.32
C GLN A 202 1.54 -4.03 -10.97
N ASP A 203 2.62 -3.25 -10.94
CA ASP A 203 3.09 -2.56 -9.74
C ASP A 203 2.09 -1.49 -9.30
N ALA A 204 1.51 -0.71 -10.22
CA ALA A 204 0.44 0.22 -9.91
C ALA A 204 -0.79 -0.51 -9.35
N GLN A 205 -1.13 -1.69 -9.89
CA GLN A 205 -2.23 -2.51 -9.39
C GLN A 205 -1.93 -3.10 -8.02
N ASN A 206 -0.71 -3.60 -7.79
CA ASN A 206 -0.24 -4.10 -6.50
C ASN A 206 -0.19 -2.99 -5.45
N LEU A 207 0.24 -1.78 -5.83
CA LEU A 207 0.25 -0.60 -4.96
C LEU A 207 -1.17 -0.17 -4.61
N THR A 208 -2.06 -0.19 -5.61
CA THR A 208 -3.50 0.08 -5.42
C THR A 208 -4.12 -0.96 -4.48
N THR A 209 -3.80 -2.24 -4.64
CA THR A 209 -4.25 -3.31 -3.73
C THR A 209 -3.61 -3.20 -2.34
N ALA A 210 -2.34 -2.83 -2.22
CA ALA A 210 -1.68 -2.59 -0.93
C ALA A 210 -2.26 -1.36 -0.20
N LEU A 211 -2.70 -0.34 -0.95
CA LEU A 211 -3.36 0.84 -0.41
C LEU A 211 -4.85 0.60 -0.10
N LEU A 212 -5.54 -0.30 -0.80
CA LEU A 212 -6.97 -0.60 -0.63
C LEU A 212 -7.27 -1.83 0.21
N GLY A 213 -6.30 -2.71 0.44
CA GLY A 213 -6.57 -4.03 1.01
C GLY A 213 -5.37 -4.64 1.71
N ASP A 214 -5.20 -4.32 3.00
CA ASP A 214 -4.98 -5.36 4.01
C ASP A 214 -5.13 -4.79 5.44
N SER A 215 -6.10 -5.31 6.20
CA SER A 215 -6.18 -5.04 7.65
C SER A 215 -4.95 -5.59 8.39
N LYS A 216 -4.24 -6.54 7.77
CA LYS A 216 -2.98 -7.12 8.26
C LYS A 216 -1.78 -6.20 8.00
N GLN A 217 -1.66 -5.59 6.83
CA GLN A 217 -0.60 -4.60 6.53
C GLN A 217 -0.79 -3.32 7.35
N GLN A 218 -2.03 -2.90 7.64
CA GLN A 218 -2.31 -1.82 8.59
C GLN A 218 -1.86 -2.17 10.02
N GLY A 219 -1.97 -3.45 10.42
CA GLY A 219 -1.43 -3.99 11.66
C GLY A 219 0.10 -3.94 11.72
N ASP A 220 0.76 -4.47 10.68
CA ASP A 220 2.22 -4.49 10.56
C ASP A 220 2.82 -3.08 10.45
N TRP A 221 2.14 -2.14 9.78
CA TRP A 221 2.51 -0.71 9.76
C TRP A 221 2.39 -0.06 11.15
N GLY A 222 1.35 -0.42 11.91
CA GLY A 222 1.18 0.03 13.28
C GLY A 222 2.30 -0.45 14.21
N GLU A 223 2.78 -1.69 14.03
CA GLU A 223 3.93 -2.24 14.76
C GLU A 223 5.24 -1.52 14.37
N MET A 224 5.45 -1.27 13.07
CA MET A 224 6.63 -0.57 12.57
C MET A 224 6.71 0.90 13.05
N ILE A 225 5.57 1.60 13.11
CA ILE A 225 5.49 2.98 13.62
C ILE A 225 5.69 3.04 15.13
N LEU A 226 5.14 2.09 15.89
CA LEU A 226 5.36 2.00 17.32
C LEU A 226 6.84 1.79 17.63
N GLU A 227 7.51 0.94 16.86
CA GLU A 227 8.96 0.70 16.95
C GLU A 227 9.77 1.97 16.68
N LYS A 228 9.52 2.67 15.57
CA LYS A 228 10.19 3.93 15.27
C LYS A 228 9.94 5.00 16.34
N CYS A 229 8.77 5.03 16.94
CA CYS A 229 8.44 5.97 18.02
C CYS A 229 9.22 5.64 19.30
N LEU A 230 9.36 4.36 19.67
CA LEU A 230 10.14 3.92 20.82
C LEU A 230 11.64 4.19 20.63
N GLN A 231 12.17 3.93 19.43
CA GLN A 231 13.57 4.23 19.09
C GLN A 231 13.85 5.75 19.12
N ASN A 232 12.94 6.56 18.57
CA ASN A 232 13.06 8.02 18.61
C ASN A 232 12.91 8.60 20.03
N ALA A 233 12.17 7.91 20.91
CA ALA A 233 12.10 8.24 22.34
C ALA A 233 13.35 7.82 23.13
N GLY A 234 14.37 7.26 22.47
CA GLY A 234 15.65 6.86 23.06
C GLY A 234 15.63 5.51 23.76
N LEU A 235 14.61 4.68 23.53
CA LEU A 235 14.49 3.35 24.13
C LEU A 235 15.24 2.31 23.27
N ILE A 236 16.12 1.54 23.90
CA ILE A 236 16.97 0.52 23.26
C ILE A 236 16.27 -0.84 23.33
N GLU A 237 16.19 -1.53 22.19
CA GLU A 237 15.64 -2.88 22.08
C GLU A 237 16.47 -3.87 22.90
N GLY A 238 15.82 -4.67 23.74
CA GLY A 238 16.47 -5.65 24.62
C GLY A 238 16.72 -5.16 26.05
N GLU A 239 16.99 -3.87 26.26
CA GLU A 239 17.13 -3.26 27.60
C GLU A 239 15.83 -2.61 28.08
N HIS A 240 15.22 -1.75 27.26
CA HIS A 240 14.06 -0.95 27.64
C HIS A 240 12.72 -1.49 27.12
N TYR A 241 12.72 -2.24 26.03
CA TYR A 241 11.53 -2.96 25.55
C TYR A 241 11.90 -4.31 24.89
N GLN A 242 10.99 -5.29 24.92
CA GLN A 242 11.16 -6.60 24.28
C GLN A 242 9.96 -6.92 23.38
N LYS A 243 10.24 -7.42 22.17
CA LYS A 243 9.26 -8.02 21.25
C LYS A 243 8.94 -9.46 21.67
N GLN A 244 7.69 -9.85 21.43
CA GLN A 244 7.09 -11.18 21.60
C GLN A 244 8.03 -12.31 22.10
N THR A 245 7.79 -12.76 23.33
CA THR A 245 8.03 -14.16 23.69
C THR A 245 6.73 -14.67 24.27
N GLN A 246 6.19 -15.75 23.73
CA GLN A 246 4.92 -16.32 24.19
C GLN A 246 4.97 -16.57 25.70
N ILE A 247 4.16 -15.85 26.48
CA ILE A 247 4.04 -16.09 27.92
C ILE A 247 2.81 -16.98 28.12
N LYS A 248 3.05 -18.21 28.60
CA LYS A 248 1.98 -19.06 29.13
C LYS A 248 1.64 -18.56 30.53
N THR A 249 0.43 -18.05 30.71
CA THR A 249 -0.12 -17.74 32.04
C THR A 249 -0.60 -19.04 32.70
N ASP A 250 -0.51 -19.14 34.02
CA ASP A 250 -0.82 -20.34 34.81
C ASP A 250 -2.30 -20.81 34.67
N ASP A 251 -3.19 -19.92 34.20
CA ASP A 251 -4.61 -20.18 33.92
C ASP A 251 -4.92 -20.59 32.46
N GLY A 252 -3.91 -20.99 31.67
CA GLY A 252 -4.10 -21.51 30.31
C GLY A 252 -4.60 -20.49 29.28
N THR A 253 -4.76 -19.22 29.64
CA THR A 253 -5.21 -18.15 28.73
C THR A 253 -4.02 -17.57 27.97
N GLN A 254 -4.10 -17.66 26.64
CA GLN A 254 -3.08 -17.18 25.70
C GLN A 254 -3.24 -15.66 25.50
N LEU A 255 -2.44 -14.87 26.21
CA LEU A 255 -2.33 -13.43 26.01
C LEU A 255 -1.12 -13.12 25.13
N ARG A 256 -1.36 -12.45 24.00
CA ARG A 256 -0.33 -11.88 23.12
C ARG A 256 -0.31 -10.36 23.32
N PRO A 257 0.52 -9.81 24.22
CA PRO A 257 0.78 -8.37 24.26
C PRO A 257 1.83 -8.00 23.20
N ASP A 258 1.63 -6.88 22.52
CA ASP A 258 2.41 -6.51 21.32
C ASP A 258 3.82 -5.97 21.67
N VAL A 259 3.99 -5.25 22.79
CA VAL A 259 5.30 -4.78 23.29
C VAL A 259 5.32 -4.74 24.82
N ILE A 260 6.41 -5.21 25.45
CA ILE A 260 6.63 -5.12 26.91
C ILE A 260 7.74 -4.10 27.18
N ILE A 261 7.42 -3.01 27.89
CA ILE A 261 8.36 -1.95 28.26
C ILE A 261 8.83 -2.18 29.71
N LYS A 262 10.14 -2.17 29.95
CA LYS A 262 10.77 -2.30 31.28
C LYS A 262 11.26 -0.94 31.76
N LEU A 263 10.63 -0.43 32.83
CA LEU A 263 11.01 0.82 33.49
C LEU A 263 11.88 0.52 34.73
N PRO A 264 12.86 1.39 35.09
CA PRO A 264 13.83 1.09 36.15
C PRO A 264 13.28 1.15 37.59
N ASN A 265 12.02 1.46 37.83
CA ASN A 265 11.43 1.38 39.16
C ASN A 265 9.91 1.17 39.09
N VAL A 266 9.51 0.02 39.64
CA VAL A 266 8.15 -0.42 40.00
C VAL A 266 7.13 -0.55 38.85
N SER A 267 6.81 -1.81 38.55
CA SER A 267 5.64 -2.34 37.82
C SER A 267 5.74 -2.46 36.30
N HIS A 268 5.60 -3.71 35.82
CA HIS A 268 5.55 -4.06 34.40
C HIS A 268 4.25 -3.57 33.75
N PHE A 269 4.34 -2.68 32.75
CA PHE A 269 3.19 -2.23 31.98
C PHE A 269 3.00 -3.13 30.76
N LYS A 270 1.90 -3.88 30.71
CA LYS A 270 1.52 -4.74 29.57
C LYS A 270 0.55 -3.97 28.67
N LEU A 271 1.01 -3.55 27.50
CA LEU A 271 0.14 -2.99 26.46
C LEU A 271 -0.47 -4.16 25.66
N ALA A 272 -1.79 -4.31 25.73
CA ALA A 272 -2.54 -5.25 24.91
C ALA A 272 -3.51 -4.46 24.01
N ARG A 273 -3.36 -4.60 22.69
CA ARG A 273 -4.30 -4.05 21.71
C ARG A 273 -5.36 -5.11 21.44
N LYS A 274 -6.61 -4.86 21.85
CA LYS A 274 -7.76 -5.72 21.52
C LYS A 274 -8.55 -5.03 20.41
N CYS A 275 -8.18 -5.28 19.16
CA CYS A 275 -8.94 -4.82 18.00
C CYS A 275 -9.85 -5.97 17.52
N GLY A 276 -11.12 -5.91 17.89
CA GLY A 276 -12.18 -6.58 17.15
C GLY A 276 -12.84 -5.54 16.26
N PHE A 277 -12.85 -5.76 14.95
CA PHE A 277 -13.66 -4.99 14.01
C PHE A 277 -14.60 -5.96 13.29
N VAL A 278 -15.90 -5.67 13.41
CA VAL A 278 -16.99 -6.11 12.52
C VAL A 278 -16.95 -5.20 11.30
#